data_AF-A0A820HVR0-F1
#
_entry.id   AF-A0A820HVR0-F1
#
_cell.length_a   1.000
_cell.length_b   1.000
_cell.length_c   1.000
_cell.angle_alpha   90.00
_cell.angle_beta   90.00
_cell.angle_gamma   90.00
#
_symmetry.space_group_name_H-M   'P 1'
#
loop_
_entity.id
_entity.type
_entity.pdbx_description
1 polymer ?
#
loop_
_entity_poly.entity_id
_entity_poly.type
_entity_poly.pdbx_seq_one_letter_code
_entity_poly.pdbx_strand_id
1 'polypeptide(L)'
;NETSQGIIKDAAYSTKTAQQRKPLHEVLLFQWVVSSGATRDFAFGNSWFFFELLIKTMGHYLHMTNRFSIERRHRFSYQFCDDITTLLRLIIRELLDRQHQTQRNGIDGKIHCTQLNTSLAFFINDCLTLMDRGFVFSLIKIYCKEFDLEITHGQPTDTSYYISLKLDFIRIICSHEHYIALNLPLLPTIPPSPSPSIGSMQSYSSNNNTTNGNHQRTMTIQQTDLTYEYRQEHYLVGIILHDLQNVLS
;
A
#
# COMPACT_ATOMS: atom_id res chain seq x y z
N ASN A 1 -30.32 37.87 -53.24
CA ASN A 1 -31.20 36.92 -52.54
C ASN A 1 -30.80 35.52 -52.94
N GLU A 2 -30.49 34.70 -51.93
CA GLU A 2 -30.36 33.23 -51.99
C GLU A 2 -29.26 32.72 -52.92
N THR A 3 -28.03 32.49 -52.46
CA THR A 3 -27.64 31.09 -52.12
C THR A 3 -26.42 30.99 -51.20
N SER A 4 -26.20 31.95 -50.29
CA SER A 4 -25.22 31.85 -49.19
C SER A 4 -25.59 30.82 -48.09
N GLN A 5 -26.46 29.85 -48.39
CA GLN A 5 -26.93 28.83 -47.44
C GLN A 5 -26.17 27.48 -47.53
N GLY A 6 -25.12 27.39 -48.35
CA GLY A 6 -24.38 26.15 -48.58
C GLY A 6 -23.14 25.90 -47.71
N ILE A 7 -22.63 26.88 -46.97
CA ILE A 7 -21.29 26.77 -46.32
C ILE A 7 -21.35 26.86 -44.77
N ILE A 8 -22.51 27.17 -44.18
CA ILE A 8 -22.67 27.28 -42.71
C ILE A 8 -23.46 26.09 -42.13
N LYS A 9 -23.35 24.89 -42.72
CA LYS A 9 -23.94 23.66 -42.16
C LYS A 9 -22.91 22.64 -41.69
N ASP A 10 -21.63 22.80 -42.03
CA ASP A 10 -20.56 21.89 -41.59
C ASP A 10 -19.77 22.38 -40.37
N ALA A 11 -20.08 23.57 -39.85
CA ALA A 11 -19.50 24.10 -38.60
C ALA A 11 -20.43 23.93 -37.38
N ALA A 12 -21.62 23.33 -37.57
CA ALA A 12 -22.65 23.20 -36.53
C ALA A 12 -23.07 21.74 -36.27
N TYR A 13 -22.34 20.75 -36.83
CA TYR A 13 -22.43 19.37 -36.35
C TYR A 13 -21.53 19.20 -35.12
N SER A 14 -22.14 19.57 -33.99
CA SER A 14 -22.00 18.85 -32.74
C SER A 14 -20.65 18.96 -32.04
N THR A 15 -20.35 20.17 -31.59
CA THR A 15 -19.75 20.46 -30.29
C THR A 15 -20.65 20.00 -29.11
N LYS A 16 -21.19 18.77 -29.19
CA LYS A 16 -21.97 18.10 -28.14
C LYS A 16 -21.62 16.61 -28.09
N THR A 17 -20.41 16.31 -27.62
CA THR A 17 -20.07 15.17 -26.74
C THR A 17 -18.57 15.22 -26.41
N ALA A 18 -18.11 16.30 -25.78
CA ALA A 18 -16.98 16.18 -24.85
C ALA A 18 -17.53 15.58 -23.54
N GLN A 19 -18.13 14.40 -23.64
CA GLN A 19 -18.36 13.56 -22.47
C GLN A 19 -16.95 13.24 -21.99
N GLN A 20 -16.53 13.85 -20.88
CA GLN A 20 -15.22 13.63 -20.27
C GLN A 20 -14.98 12.12 -20.27
N ARG A 21 -14.11 11.64 -21.17
CA ARG A 21 -13.81 10.21 -21.24
C ARG A 21 -13.21 9.86 -19.88
N LYS A 22 -13.88 8.97 -19.13
CA LYS A 22 -13.36 8.51 -17.84
C LYS A 22 -11.91 8.04 -18.04
N PRO A 23 -10.99 8.41 -17.15
CA PRO A 23 -9.60 8.03 -17.31
C PRO A 23 -9.48 6.51 -17.26
N LEU A 24 -8.52 5.96 -18.01
CA LEU A 24 -8.41 4.52 -18.23
C LEU A 24 -8.24 3.72 -16.93
N HIS A 25 -7.52 4.27 -15.95
CA HIS A 25 -7.35 3.61 -14.64
C HIS A 25 -8.67 3.43 -13.89
N GLU A 26 -9.61 4.39 -13.97
CA GLU A 26 -10.94 4.26 -13.37
C GLU A 26 -11.77 3.20 -14.11
N VAL A 27 -11.69 3.14 -15.44
CA VAL A 27 -12.43 2.15 -16.24
C VAL A 27 -11.91 0.74 -15.99
N LEU A 28 -10.59 0.55 -15.92
CA LEU A 28 -9.97 -0.74 -15.63
C LEU A 28 -10.36 -1.24 -14.24
N LEU A 29 -10.26 -0.37 -13.24
CA LEU A 29 -10.60 -0.71 -11.86
C LEU A 29 -12.09 -1.07 -11.73
N PHE A 30 -12.96 -0.25 -12.30
CA PHE A 30 -14.39 -0.51 -12.34
C PHE A 30 -14.70 -1.87 -12.98
N GLN A 31 -14.10 -2.15 -14.14
CA GLN A 31 -14.34 -3.40 -14.86
C GLN A 31 -13.91 -4.64 -14.06
N TRP A 32 -12.83 -4.53 -13.28
CA TRP A 32 -12.43 -5.61 -12.39
C TRP A 32 -13.42 -5.76 -11.23
N VAL A 33 -13.80 -4.67 -10.57
CA VAL A 33 -14.73 -4.69 -9.42
C VAL A 33 -16.09 -5.29 -9.80
N VAL A 34 -16.61 -5.02 -11.00
CA VAL A 34 -17.89 -5.58 -11.48
C VAL A 34 -17.77 -6.94 -12.16
N SER A 35 -16.55 -7.47 -12.34
CA SER A 35 -16.35 -8.78 -12.96
C SER A 35 -16.95 -9.90 -12.11
N SER A 36 -17.55 -10.90 -12.78
CA SER A 36 -18.19 -12.03 -12.12
C SER A 36 -17.93 -13.34 -12.87
N GLY A 37 -18.15 -14.47 -12.18
CA GLY A 37 -17.93 -15.81 -12.73
C GLY A 37 -16.50 -16.02 -13.24
N ALA A 38 -16.37 -16.69 -14.39
CA ALA A 38 -15.08 -17.04 -14.98
C ALA A 38 -14.19 -15.83 -15.27
N THR A 39 -14.77 -14.69 -15.67
CA THR A 39 -14.00 -13.46 -15.94
C THR A 39 -13.28 -12.96 -14.70
N ARG A 40 -13.93 -13.06 -13.53
CA ARG A 40 -13.32 -12.68 -12.25
C ARG A 40 -12.18 -13.63 -11.87
N ASP A 41 -12.38 -14.94 -12.07
CA ASP A 41 -11.34 -15.93 -11.79
C ASP A 41 -10.10 -15.72 -12.68
N PHE A 42 -10.29 -15.40 -13.97
CA PHE A 42 -9.20 -15.00 -14.86
C PHE A 42 -8.51 -13.72 -14.42
N ALA A 43 -9.26 -12.74 -13.94
CA ALA A 43 -8.70 -11.48 -13.43
C ALA A 43 -7.83 -11.71 -12.20
N PHE A 44 -8.28 -12.54 -11.25
CA PHE A 44 -7.45 -12.92 -10.09
C PHE A 44 -6.24 -13.76 -10.48
N GLY A 45 -6.40 -14.68 -11.46
CA GLY A 45 -5.29 -15.52 -11.94
C GLY A 45 -4.19 -14.74 -12.66
N ASN A 46 -4.55 -13.62 -13.29
CA ASN A 46 -3.61 -12.75 -14.00
C ASN A 46 -3.46 -11.39 -13.29
N SER A 47 -3.69 -11.36 -11.98
CA SER A 47 -3.73 -10.14 -11.16
C SER A 47 -2.50 -9.26 -11.30
N TRP A 48 -1.31 -9.87 -11.37
CA TRP A 48 -0.05 -9.16 -11.61
C TRP A 48 -0.10 -8.23 -12.83
N PHE A 49 -0.64 -8.71 -13.96
CA PHE A 49 -0.72 -7.95 -15.21
C PHE A 49 -1.71 -6.79 -15.06
N PHE A 50 -2.88 -7.05 -14.48
CA PHE A 50 -3.89 -6.02 -14.28
C PHE A 50 -3.40 -4.91 -13.35
N PHE A 51 -2.69 -5.26 -12.28
CA PHE A 51 -2.12 -4.28 -11.36
C PHE A 51 -1.01 -3.46 -12.00
N GLU A 52 -0.09 -4.08 -12.75
CA GLU A 52 0.91 -3.34 -13.50
C GLU A 52 0.27 -2.37 -14.50
N LEU A 53 -0.76 -2.83 -15.23
CA LEU A 53 -1.49 -2.01 -16.18
C LEU A 53 -2.19 -0.85 -15.46
N LEU A 54 -2.78 -1.10 -14.30
CA LEU A 54 -3.44 -0.07 -13.49
C LEU A 54 -2.43 1.00 -13.04
N ILE A 55 -1.27 0.62 -12.52
CA ILE A 55 -0.21 1.57 -12.14
C ILE A 55 0.30 2.38 -13.34
N LYS A 56 0.56 1.73 -14.47
CA LYS A 56 1.00 2.40 -15.71
C LYS A 56 -0.03 3.43 -16.18
N THR A 57 -1.31 3.09 -16.14
CA THR A 57 -2.39 4.00 -16.57
C THR A 57 -2.68 5.12 -15.57
N MET A 58 -2.46 4.88 -14.27
CA MET A 58 -2.45 5.92 -13.24
C MET A 58 -1.32 6.92 -13.49
N GLY A 59 -0.08 6.44 -13.70
CA GLY A 59 1.07 7.28 -14.01
C GLY A 59 0.89 8.08 -15.31
N HIS A 60 0.38 7.44 -16.35
CA HIS A 60 0.06 8.11 -17.62
C HIS A 60 -0.99 9.21 -17.45
N TYR A 61 -2.04 8.98 -16.66
CA TYR A 61 -3.03 10.00 -16.35
C TYR A 61 -2.39 11.21 -15.64
N LEU A 62 -1.54 10.98 -14.63
CA LEU A 62 -0.84 12.06 -13.94
C LEU A 62 0.08 12.84 -14.87
N HIS A 63 0.73 12.16 -15.81
CA HIS A 63 1.58 12.80 -16.81
C HIS A 63 0.76 13.68 -17.76
N MET A 64 -0.25 13.11 -18.40
CA MET A 64 -1.10 13.81 -19.39
C MET A 64 -1.88 14.98 -18.81
N THR A 65 -2.24 14.92 -17.54
CA THR A 65 -2.96 15.99 -16.84
C THR A 65 -2.05 16.94 -16.07
N ASN A 66 -0.72 16.75 -16.18
CA ASN A 66 0.31 17.52 -15.47
C ASN A 66 0.07 17.60 -13.94
N ARG A 67 -0.37 16.49 -13.35
CA ARG A 67 -0.73 16.39 -11.92
C ARG A 67 0.41 15.96 -11.00
N PHE A 68 1.60 15.69 -11.53
CA PHE A 68 2.76 15.34 -10.71
C PHE A 68 3.22 16.48 -9.79
N SER A 69 3.02 17.73 -10.22
CA SER A 69 3.32 18.95 -9.45
C SER A 69 2.28 19.23 -8.35
N ILE A 70 1.12 18.58 -8.40
CA ILE A 70 0.05 18.73 -7.40
C ILE A 70 0.37 17.85 -6.19
N GLU A 71 0.00 18.33 -5.00
CA GLU A 71 -0.01 17.55 -3.76
C GLU A 71 -0.67 16.19 -3.96
N ARG A 72 -0.04 15.14 -3.40
CA ARG A 72 -0.44 13.74 -3.62
C ARG A 72 -1.92 13.48 -3.32
N ARG A 73 -2.47 14.10 -2.28
CA ARG A 73 -3.89 14.01 -1.87
C ARG A 73 -4.90 14.46 -2.92
N HIS A 74 -4.51 15.30 -3.87
CA HIS A 74 -5.40 15.84 -4.90
C HIS A 74 -5.14 15.24 -6.30
N ARG A 75 -4.22 14.30 -6.42
CA ARG A 75 -3.83 13.70 -7.71
C ARG A 75 -4.94 12.84 -8.32
N PHE A 76 -5.67 12.12 -7.47
CA PHE A 76 -6.79 11.25 -7.84
C PHE A 76 -8.10 11.73 -7.21
N SER A 77 -9.23 11.29 -7.76
CA SER A 77 -10.56 11.59 -7.23
C SER A 77 -10.83 10.75 -5.96
N TYR A 78 -11.65 11.27 -5.05
CA TYR A 78 -12.09 10.51 -3.87
C TYR A 78 -12.80 9.21 -4.27
N GLN A 79 -13.63 9.25 -5.32
CA GLN A 79 -14.31 8.07 -5.84
C GLN A 79 -13.31 6.97 -6.27
N PHE A 80 -12.22 7.34 -6.96
CA PHE A 80 -11.21 6.36 -7.36
C PHE A 80 -10.49 5.75 -6.15
N CYS A 81 -10.22 6.53 -5.11
CA CYS A 81 -9.66 6.01 -3.86
C CYS A 81 -10.62 5.03 -3.15
N ASP A 82 -11.92 5.31 -3.15
CA ASP A 82 -12.95 4.41 -2.60
C ASP A 82 -13.07 3.12 -3.43
N ASP A 83 -12.98 3.23 -4.76
CA ASP A 83 -12.97 2.07 -5.66
C ASP A 83 -11.74 1.18 -5.42
N ILE A 84 -10.55 1.75 -5.15
CA ILE A 84 -9.34 0.99 -4.78
C ILE A 84 -9.56 0.28 -3.44
N THR A 85 -10.15 0.96 -2.47
CA THR A 85 -10.47 0.38 -1.15
C THR A 85 -11.45 -0.80 -1.30
N THR A 86 -12.42 -0.66 -2.21
CA THR A 86 -13.37 -1.73 -2.53
C THR A 86 -12.67 -2.92 -3.19
N LEU A 87 -11.79 -2.69 -4.17
CA LEU A 87 -11.00 -3.76 -4.78
C LEU A 87 -10.15 -4.50 -3.74
N LEU A 88 -9.47 -3.75 -2.85
CA LEU A 88 -8.68 -4.34 -1.77
C LEU A 88 -9.53 -5.29 -0.92
N ARG A 89 -10.70 -4.84 -0.46
CA ARG A 89 -11.60 -5.67 0.36
C ARG A 89 -12.11 -6.89 -0.39
N LEU A 90 -12.38 -6.78 -1.70
CA LEU A 90 -12.76 -7.91 -2.52
C LEU A 90 -11.65 -8.95 -2.60
N ILE A 91 -10.40 -8.52 -2.76
CA ILE A 91 -9.24 -9.41 -2.80
C ILE A 91 -8.94 -10.02 -1.43
N ILE A 92 -9.04 -9.26 -0.35
CA ILE A 92 -8.91 -9.81 1.01
C ILE A 92 -9.92 -10.93 1.21
N ARG A 93 -11.20 -10.67 0.91
CA ARG A 93 -12.24 -11.69 1.01
C ARG A 93 -11.91 -12.91 0.13
N GLU A 94 -11.42 -12.68 -1.08
CA GLU A 94 -11.01 -13.75 -1.98
C GLU A 94 -9.88 -14.62 -1.40
N LEU A 95 -8.87 -14.00 -0.76
CA LEU A 95 -7.75 -14.67 -0.12
C LEU A 95 -8.19 -15.49 1.11
N LEU A 96 -9.15 -14.97 1.88
CA LEU A 96 -9.71 -15.62 3.06
C LEU A 96 -10.67 -16.76 2.68
N ASP A 97 -11.64 -16.50 1.80
CA ASP A 97 -12.66 -17.47 1.38
C ASP A 97 -12.03 -18.69 0.68
N ARG A 98 -11.00 -18.48 -0.17
CA ARG A 98 -10.43 -19.55 -0.99
C ARG A 98 -9.54 -20.53 -0.22
N GLN A 99 -9.22 -20.31 1.07
CA GLN A 99 -8.62 -21.39 1.86
C GLN A 99 -9.55 -22.58 2.08
N HIS A 100 -10.85 -22.33 2.20
CA HIS A 100 -11.84 -23.40 2.22
C HIS A 100 -11.90 -24.17 0.88
N GLN A 101 -11.54 -23.53 -0.24
CA GLN A 101 -11.34 -24.21 -1.53
C GLN A 101 -9.92 -24.77 -1.74
N THR A 102 -8.87 -24.30 -1.07
CA THR A 102 -7.51 -24.87 -1.15
C THR A 102 -7.49 -26.32 -0.67
N GLN A 103 -8.35 -26.67 0.30
CA GLN A 103 -8.62 -28.06 0.70
C GLN A 103 -9.25 -28.92 -0.42
N ARG A 104 -9.93 -28.30 -1.41
CA ARG A 104 -10.58 -28.96 -2.55
C ARG A 104 -9.73 -28.97 -3.84
N ASN A 105 -8.94 -27.92 -4.08
CA ASN A 105 -8.17 -27.72 -5.31
C ASN A 105 -6.67 -28.03 -5.15
N GLY A 106 -6.21 -28.40 -3.95
CA GLY A 106 -4.83 -28.82 -3.70
C GLY A 106 -3.80 -27.69 -3.85
N ILE A 107 -2.60 -28.05 -4.30
CA ILE A 107 -1.42 -27.17 -4.38
C ILE A 107 -1.67 -25.94 -5.27
N ASP A 108 -2.46 -26.10 -6.34
CA ASP A 108 -2.73 -25.04 -7.32
C ASP A 108 -3.53 -23.87 -6.72
N GLY A 109 -4.47 -24.16 -5.81
CA GLY A 109 -5.21 -23.12 -5.09
C GLY A 109 -4.32 -22.27 -4.19
N LYS A 110 -3.34 -22.92 -3.52
CA LYS A 110 -2.39 -22.23 -2.66
C LYS A 110 -1.47 -21.29 -3.46
N ILE A 111 -0.96 -21.75 -4.61
CA ILE A 111 -0.11 -20.95 -5.50
C ILE A 111 -0.88 -19.73 -6.03
N HIS A 112 -2.14 -19.91 -6.41
CA HIS A 112 -2.96 -18.81 -6.89
C HIS A 112 -3.15 -17.72 -5.83
N CYS A 113 -3.47 -18.10 -4.59
CA CYS A 113 -3.62 -17.13 -3.50
C CYS A 113 -2.31 -16.42 -3.16
N THR A 114 -1.16 -17.11 -3.17
CA THR A 114 0.14 -16.46 -2.93
C THR A 114 0.51 -15.49 -4.05
N GLN A 115 0.21 -15.82 -5.31
CA GLN A 115 0.41 -14.92 -6.45
C GLN A 115 -0.50 -13.69 -6.37
N LEU A 116 -1.78 -13.87 -6.04
CA LEU A 116 -2.72 -12.77 -5.85
C LEU A 116 -2.28 -11.84 -4.72
N ASN A 117 -1.87 -12.40 -3.57
CA ASN A 117 -1.35 -11.64 -2.45
C ASN A 117 -0.06 -10.87 -2.81
N THR A 118 0.87 -11.53 -3.50
CA THR A 118 2.14 -10.93 -3.93
C THR A 118 1.91 -9.76 -4.88
N SER A 119 1.04 -9.95 -5.89
CA SER A 119 0.74 -8.90 -6.87
C SER A 119 0.00 -7.71 -6.25
N LEU A 120 -0.91 -7.97 -5.31
CA LEU A 120 -1.54 -6.91 -4.51
C LEU A 120 -0.51 -6.14 -3.69
N ALA A 121 0.45 -6.83 -3.06
CA ALA A 121 1.48 -6.18 -2.26
C ALA A 121 2.35 -5.23 -3.11
N PHE A 122 2.77 -5.67 -4.31
CA PHE A 122 3.49 -4.82 -5.25
C PHE A 122 2.65 -3.62 -5.72
N PHE A 123 1.36 -3.83 -6.02
CA PHE A 123 0.45 -2.74 -6.38
C PHE A 123 0.35 -1.67 -5.28
N ILE A 124 0.16 -2.09 -4.03
CA ILE A 124 0.08 -1.18 -2.88
C ILE A 124 1.42 -0.47 -2.64
N ASN A 125 2.53 -1.19 -2.81
CA ASN A 125 3.88 -0.61 -2.76
C ASN A 125 4.07 0.49 -3.82
N ASP A 126 3.65 0.25 -5.07
CA ASP A 126 3.75 1.25 -6.15
C ASP A 126 2.83 2.45 -5.92
N CYS A 127 1.69 2.24 -5.27
CA CYS A 127 0.78 3.31 -4.87
C CYS A 127 1.44 4.30 -3.88
N LEU A 128 2.44 3.90 -3.08
CA LEU A 128 3.22 4.83 -2.23
C LEU A 128 3.97 5.90 -3.04
N THR A 129 4.23 5.64 -4.33
CA THR A 129 4.89 6.58 -5.24
C THR A 129 3.90 7.55 -5.87
N LEU A 130 2.70 7.07 -6.23
CA LEU A 130 1.72 7.84 -6.99
C LEU A 130 0.69 8.58 -6.13
N MET A 131 0.20 7.94 -5.06
CA MET A 131 -0.93 8.38 -4.24
C MET A 131 -0.49 9.02 -2.91
N ASP A 132 -1.47 9.53 -2.16
CA ASP A 132 -1.25 10.00 -0.79
C ASP A 132 -0.81 8.85 0.13
N ARG A 133 0.27 9.08 0.89
CA ARG A 133 0.84 8.03 1.75
C ARG A 133 -0.09 7.67 2.91
N GLY A 134 -0.82 8.65 3.47
CA GLY A 134 -1.79 8.40 4.54
C GLY A 134 -2.94 7.51 4.06
N PHE A 135 -3.44 7.75 2.85
CA PHE A 135 -4.40 6.87 2.20
C PHE A 135 -3.83 5.45 2.00
N VAL A 136 -2.63 5.30 1.45
CA VAL A 136 -2.03 3.97 1.24
C VAL A 136 -1.79 3.23 2.56
N PHE A 137 -1.36 3.93 3.63
CA PHE A 137 -1.27 3.33 4.97
C PHE A 137 -2.63 2.88 5.51
N SER A 138 -3.72 3.58 5.18
CA SER A 138 -5.07 3.14 5.54
C SER A 138 -5.45 1.83 4.83
N LEU A 139 -5.03 1.63 3.58
CA LEU A 139 -5.21 0.36 2.85
C LEU A 139 -4.45 -0.78 3.54
N ILE A 140 -3.18 -0.54 3.90
CA ILE A 140 -2.35 -1.52 4.61
C ILE A 140 -2.98 -1.89 5.96
N LYS A 141 -3.53 -0.89 6.67
CA LYS A 141 -4.25 -1.10 7.93
C LYS A 141 -5.49 -1.98 7.76
N ILE A 142 -6.28 -1.74 6.71
CA ILE A 142 -7.45 -2.56 6.40
C ILE A 142 -7.00 -4.01 6.15
N TYR A 143 -6.00 -4.22 5.32
CA TYR A 143 -5.46 -5.55 5.04
C TYR A 143 -5.02 -6.28 6.32
N CYS A 144 -4.17 -5.64 7.14
CA CYS A 144 -3.67 -6.27 8.36
C CYS A 144 -4.79 -6.60 9.34
N LYS A 145 -5.75 -5.68 9.52
CA LYS A 145 -6.87 -5.86 10.44
C LYS A 145 -7.73 -7.08 10.08
N GLU A 146 -8.05 -7.27 8.80
CA GLU A 146 -8.89 -8.41 8.37
C GLU A 146 -8.14 -9.74 8.57
N PHE A 147 -6.83 -9.78 8.31
CA PHE A 147 -6.01 -10.97 8.60
C PHE A 147 -5.86 -11.24 10.10
N ASP A 148 -5.72 -10.20 10.93
CA ASP A 148 -5.63 -10.34 12.39
C ASP A 148 -6.91 -10.92 13.00
N LEU A 149 -8.07 -10.55 12.44
CA LEU A 149 -9.35 -11.12 12.84
C LEU A 149 -9.40 -12.62 12.56
N GLU A 150 -8.98 -13.07 11.38
CA GLU A 150 -8.93 -14.50 11.03
C GLU A 150 -7.86 -15.27 11.80
N ILE A 151 -6.71 -14.65 12.11
CA ILE A 151 -5.66 -15.25 12.94
C ILE A 151 -6.16 -15.49 14.38
N THR A 152 -6.95 -14.55 14.92
CA THR A 152 -7.42 -14.58 16.32
C THR A 152 -8.67 -15.43 16.51
N HIS A 153 -9.63 -15.34 15.57
CA HIS A 153 -10.96 -15.94 15.70
C HIS A 153 -11.20 -17.12 14.74
N GLY A 154 -10.29 -17.36 13.79
CA GLY A 154 -10.39 -18.44 12.82
C GLY A 154 -9.98 -19.81 13.35
N GLN A 155 -9.88 -20.78 12.46
CA GLN A 155 -9.48 -22.16 12.80
C GLN A 155 -7.96 -22.24 13.04
N PRO A 156 -7.49 -22.91 14.12
CA PRO A 156 -6.06 -23.01 14.45
C PRO A 156 -5.21 -23.66 13.34
N THR A 157 -5.80 -24.51 12.51
CA THR A 157 -5.11 -25.19 11.39
C THR A 157 -4.71 -24.22 10.27
N ASP A 158 -5.41 -23.10 10.16
CA ASP A 158 -5.28 -22.16 9.05
C ASP A 158 -4.48 -20.91 9.46
N THR A 159 -4.28 -20.70 10.76
CA THR A 159 -3.54 -19.57 11.36
C THR A 159 -2.16 -19.38 10.73
N SER A 160 -1.37 -20.45 10.60
CA SER A 160 -0.01 -20.38 10.02
C SER A 160 -0.01 -19.91 8.56
N TYR A 161 -1.06 -20.24 7.80
CA TYR A 161 -1.21 -19.80 6.41
C TYR A 161 -1.48 -18.29 6.34
N TYR A 162 -2.42 -17.80 7.14
CA TYR A 162 -2.76 -16.37 7.19
C TYR A 162 -1.59 -15.52 7.68
N ILE A 163 -0.85 -15.98 8.69
CA ILE A 163 0.40 -15.34 9.14
C ILE A 163 1.40 -15.26 7.99
N SER A 164 1.59 -16.34 7.23
CA SER A 164 2.55 -16.36 6.11
C SER A 164 2.17 -15.35 5.02
N LEU A 165 0.89 -15.31 4.62
CA LEU A 165 0.40 -14.32 3.64
C LEU A 165 0.59 -12.88 4.13
N LYS A 166 0.25 -12.62 5.41
CA LYS A 166 0.38 -11.29 6.01
C LYS A 166 1.85 -10.85 6.04
N LEU A 167 2.76 -11.72 6.47
CA LEU A 167 4.20 -11.43 6.52
C LEU A 167 4.79 -11.18 5.13
N ASP A 168 4.43 -12.00 4.13
CA ASP A 168 4.88 -11.79 2.75
C ASP A 168 4.39 -10.45 2.18
N PHE A 169 3.13 -10.09 2.43
CA PHE A 169 2.54 -8.81 2.03
C PHE A 169 3.30 -7.63 2.64
N ILE A 170 3.50 -7.64 3.97
CA ILE A 170 4.21 -6.57 4.67
C ILE A 170 5.67 -6.49 4.23
N ARG A 171 6.34 -7.63 4.05
CA ARG A 171 7.75 -7.68 3.58
C ARG A 171 7.91 -6.92 2.27
N ILE A 172 7.00 -7.12 1.31
CA ILE A 172 7.06 -6.45 0.00
C ILE A 172 6.87 -4.94 0.17
N ILE A 173 5.90 -4.49 0.97
CA ILE A 173 5.68 -3.05 1.19
C ILE A 173 6.88 -2.40 1.91
N CYS A 174 7.47 -3.11 2.88
CA CYS A 174 8.65 -2.63 3.59
C CYS A 174 9.92 -2.58 2.72
N SER A 175 9.88 -3.13 1.50
CA SER A 175 10.96 -3.01 0.53
C SER A 175 10.92 -1.71 -0.29
N HIS A 176 9.92 -0.85 -0.10
CA HIS A 176 9.87 0.47 -0.75
C HIS A 176 11.13 1.29 -0.46
N GLU A 177 11.67 1.97 -1.50
CA GLU A 177 13.01 2.59 -1.59
C GLU A 177 13.43 3.50 -0.41
N HIS A 178 12.52 3.85 0.50
CA HIS A 178 12.76 4.74 1.65
C HIS A 178 12.29 4.19 3.01
N TYR A 179 11.84 2.94 3.11
CA TYR A 179 11.20 2.45 4.34
C TYR A 179 12.19 2.13 5.48
N ILE A 180 13.39 1.65 5.17
CA ILE A 180 14.40 1.26 6.18
C ILE A 180 14.94 2.46 6.96
N ALA A 181 14.97 3.66 6.36
CA ALA A 181 15.52 4.85 7.02
C ALA A 181 14.52 5.57 7.95
N LEU A 182 13.21 5.27 7.89
CA LEU A 182 12.17 5.98 8.66
C LEU A 182 11.62 5.18 9.86
N ASN A 183 12.06 3.93 10.04
CA ASN A 183 11.55 3.05 11.10
C ASN A 183 12.60 2.50 12.06
N LEU A 184 13.84 3.01 11.96
CA LEU A 184 14.81 2.82 13.00
C LEU A 184 14.52 3.86 14.09
N PRO A 185 14.55 3.49 15.38
CA PRO A 185 14.57 4.47 16.45
C PRO A 185 15.79 5.36 16.19
N LEU A 186 15.53 6.57 15.69
CA LEU A 186 16.54 7.61 15.66
C LEU A 186 16.83 7.88 17.13
N LEU A 187 18.00 7.43 17.59
CA LEU A 187 18.54 7.81 18.89
C LEU A 187 18.26 9.30 19.09
N PRO A 188 17.67 9.72 20.22
CA PRO A 188 17.32 11.12 20.42
C PRO A 188 18.54 11.97 20.13
N THR A 189 18.42 12.85 19.14
CA THR A 189 19.41 13.90 18.89
C THR A 189 19.52 14.68 20.19
N ILE A 190 20.66 14.57 20.87
CA ILE A 190 21.03 15.47 21.95
C ILE A 190 20.83 16.88 21.37
N PRO A 191 20.00 17.76 21.98
CA PRO A 191 19.78 19.10 21.43
C PRO A 191 21.14 19.79 21.28
N PRO A 192 21.43 20.46 20.15
CA PRO A 192 22.68 21.20 20.01
C PRO A 192 22.72 22.23 21.15
N SER A 193 23.75 22.12 21.97
CA SER A 193 24.05 23.10 23.01
C SER A 193 24.18 24.48 22.38
N PRO A 194 23.76 25.56 23.06
CA PRO A 194 23.85 26.91 22.53
C PRO A 194 25.30 27.40 22.65
N SER A 195 26.18 26.94 21.76
CA SER A 195 27.52 27.51 21.60
C SER A 195 27.81 27.70 20.11
N PRO A 196 28.06 28.94 19.66
CA PRO A 196 28.41 29.19 18.27
C PRO A 196 29.88 28.82 18.08
N SER A 197 30.18 27.80 17.26
CA SER A 197 31.54 27.57 16.77
C SER A 197 31.50 26.88 15.41
N ILE A 198 32.24 27.47 14.49
CA ILE A 198 32.33 27.17 13.06
C ILE A 198 32.95 25.79 12.82
N GLY A 199 32.38 25.05 11.87
CA GLY A 199 33.09 24.12 11.00
C GLY A 199 33.40 22.73 11.55
N SER A 200 32.71 21.71 11.04
CA SER A 200 33.31 20.56 10.33
C SER A 200 32.27 19.46 10.09
N MET A 201 32.18 19.02 8.83
CA MET A 201 31.65 17.70 8.50
C MET A 201 32.63 16.66 9.04
N GLN A 202 32.21 15.77 9.95
CA GLN A 202 32.97 14.54 10.27
C GLN A 202 32.03 13.35 10.52
N SER A 203 32.12 12.43 9.55
CA SER A 203 32.09 10.96 9.60
C SER A 203 31.57 10.17 10.81
N TYR A 204 30.76 9.17 10.45
CA TYR A 204 30.43 7.87 11.06
C TYR A 204 31.36 7.24 12.13
N SER A 205 30.68 6.58 13.09
CA SER A 205 31.02 5.31 13.76
C SER A 205 32.05 5.26 14.92
N SER A 206 31.67 4.49 15.97
CA SER A 206 32.39 4.11 17.21
C SER A 206 32.65 5.24 18.23
N ASN A 207 32.63 5.06 19.55
CA ASN A 207 32.98 3.89 20.38
C ASN A 207 32.40 4.02 21.81
N ASN A 208 32.35 2.88 22.51
CA ASN A 208 32.02 2.72 23.93
C ASN A 208 32.81 3.64 24.89
N ASN A 209 32.17 4.16 25.95
CA ASN A 209 32.40 3.72 27.35
C ASN A 209 31.82 4.68 28.41
N THR A 210 31.03 4.09 29.32
CA THR A 210 30.92 4.29 30.78
C THR A 210 31.05 5.70 31.38
N THR A 211 30.00 6.17 32.05
CA THR A 211 29.95 6.35 33.52
C THR A 211 28.54 6.72 33.99
N ASN A 212 28.20 6.30 35.20
CA ASN A 212 26.96 6.54 35.97
C ASN A 212 25.76 5.66 35.64
N GLY A 213 25.83 4.45 36.20
CA GLY A 213 24.73 3.51 36.32
C GLY A 213 23.56 4.04 37.15
N ASN A 214 22.39 3.52 36.80
CA ASN A 214 21.09 3.57 37.49
C ASN A 214 20.01 4.49 36.90
N HIS A 215 20.31 5.41 35.99
CA HIS A 215 19.25 6.17 35.27
C HIS A 215 19.16 5.88 33.76
N GLN A 216 20.23 5.43 33.11
CA GLN A 216 20.17 5.09 31.67
C GLN A 216 19.59 3.69 31.41
N ARG A 217 19.76 2.74 32.34
CA ARG A 217 19.30 1.36 32.13
C ARG A 217 17.76 1.25 32.06
N THR A 218 17.04 2.12 32.76
CA THR A 218 15.57 2.17 32.75
C THR A 218 15.02 2.79 31.46
N MET A 219 15.74 3.75 30.87
CA MET A 219 15.36 4.37 29.59
C MET A 219 15.66 3.48 28.38
N THR A 220 16.73 2.69 28.43
CA THR A 220 17.02 1.73 27.35
C THR A 220 16.08 0.53 27.33
N ILE A 221 15.57 0.11 28.50
CA ILE A 221 14.61 -1.02 28.59
C ILE A 221 13.22 -0.60 28.11
N GLN A 222 12.77 0.63 28.39
CA GLN A 222 11.52 1.17 27.82
C GLN A 222 11.56 1.39 26.30
N GLN A 223 12.75 1.44 25.69
CA GLN A 223 12.92 1.62 24.25
C GLN A 223 13.03 0.32 23.46
N THR A 224 13.14 -0.84 24.14
CA THR A 224 13.08 -2.17 23.50
C THR A 224 11.72 -2.83 23.61
N ASP A 225 10.82 -2.28 24.43
CA ASP A 225 9.43 -2.71 24.48
C ASP A 225 8.68 -2.20 23.25
N LEU A 226 7.86 -3.06 22.65
CA LEU A 226 6.87 -2.66 21.63
C LEU A 226 5.76 -1.81 22.28
N THR A 227 6.08 -0.56 22.61
CA THR A 227 5.10 0.40 23.12
C THR A 227 4.10 0.77 22.03
N TYR A 228 2.92 1.25 22.43
CA TYR A 228 1.92 1.72 21.48
C TYR A 228 2.43 2.93 20.70
N GLU A 229 3.16 3.82 21.38
CA GLU A 229 3.79 5.02 20.82
C GLU A 229 4.81 4.64 19.73
N TYR A 230 5.66 3.64 19.99
CA TYR A 230 6.61 3.13 18.99
C TYR A 230 5.90 2.55 17.76
N ARG A 231 4.81 1.79 17.96
CA ARG A 231 3.99 1.27 16.84
C ARG A 231 3.25 2.37 16.07
N GLN A 232 2.98 3.52 16.67
CA GLN A 232 2.36 4.66 15.98
C GLN A 232 3.39 5.42 15.13
N GLU A 233 4.56 5.69 15.69
CA GLU A 233 5.63 6.42 14.98
C GLU A 233 6.30 5.57 13.89
N HIS A 234 6.36 4.25 14.09
CA HIS A 234 6.99 3.30 13.18
C HIS A 234 6.02 2.22 12.70
N TYR A 235 4.93 2.65 12.03
CA TYR A 235 3.75 1.81 11.76
C TYR A 235 4.02 0.39 11.21
N LEU A 236 4.69 0.22 10.07
CA LEU A 236 4.89 -1.14 9.51
C LEU A 236 5.92 -1.97 10.28
N VAL A 237 6.96 -1.35 10.87
CA VAL A 237 7.91 -2.05 11.76
C VAL A 237 7.20 -2.49 13.03
N GLY A 238 6.31 -1.65 13.56
CA GLY A 238 5.43 -1.98 14.66
C GLY A 238 4.52 -3.17 14.35
N ILE A 239 4.00 -3.27 13.11
CA ILE A 239 3.23 -4.45 12.67
C ILE A 239 4.14 -5.69 12.63
N ILE A 240 5.30 -5.63 11.94
CA ILE A 240 6.22 -6.78 11.82
C ILE A 240 6.63 -7.31 13.20
N LEU A 241 7.03 -6.40 14.09
CA LEU A 241 7.51 -6.77 15.41
C LEU A 241 6.39 -7.30 16.31
N HIS A 242 5.16 -6.80 16.15
CA HIS A 242 3.99 -7.35 16.83
C HIS A 242 3.68 -8.76 16.34
N ASP A 243 3.72 -8.99 15.03
CA ASP A 243 3.51 -10.32 14.44
C ASP A 243 4.60 -11.29 14.88
N LEU A 244 5.86 -10.84 14.92
CA LEU A 244 6.99 -11.63 15.42
C LEU A 244 6.82 -12.00 16.89
N GLN A 245 6.37 -11.04 17.72
CA GLN A 245 6.08 -11.30 19.13
C GLN A 245 4.98 -12.36 19.27
N ASN A 246 3.89 -12.24 18.53
CA ASN A 246 2.77 -13.21 18.57
C ASN A 246 3.17 -14.61 18.11
N VAL A 247 4.14 -14.74 17.19
CA VAL A 247 4.66 -16.03 16.72
C VAL A 247 5.61 -16.68 17.75
N LEU A 248 6.35 -15.87 18.52
CA LEU A 248 7.37 -16.34 19.47
C LEU A 248 6.88 -16.53 20.91
N SER A 249 5.71 -15.98 21.27
CA SER A 249 5.07 -16.10 22.58
C SER A 249 4.19 -17.34 22.70
#